data_AF-A0A960U071-F1
#
_entry.id   AF-A0A960U071-F1
#
_cell.length_a   1.000
_cell.length_b   1.000
_cell.length_c   1.000
_cell.angle_alpha   90.00
_cell.angle_beta   90.00
_cell.angle_gamma   90.00
#
_symmetry.space_group_name_H-M   'P 1'
#
loop_
_entity.id
_entity.type
_entity.pdbx_description
1 polymer ?
#
loop_
_entity_poly.entity_id
_entity_poly.type
_entity_poly.pdbx_seq_one_letter_code
_entity_poly.pdbx_strand_id
1 'polypeptide(L)'
;GDKYLRDGCLAGWAFSRVWASGEVSFCCAPKVVHNVNDTSFADIWQSDDYDRARISAKYLARNKDLMFKNGETLFNAICTRCPNYEGIERLRHVIDETGLSRWI
;
A
#
# COMPACT_ATOMS: atom_id res chain seq x y z
N GLY A 1 -12.68 7.72 0.44
CA GLY A 1 -11.93 6.70 1.19
C GLY A 1 -12.77 5.51 1.60
N ASP A 2 -14.04 5.72 1.94
CA ASP A 2 -14.95 4.67 2.42
C ASP A 2 -15.12 3.50 1.43
N LYS A 3 -15.00 3.79 0.13
CA LYS A 3 -14.92 2.77 -0.92
C LYS A 3 -13.86 1.71 -0.62
N TYR A 4 -12.67 2.10 -0.14
CA TYR A 4 -11.60 1.14 0.17
C TYR A 4 -11.83 0.34 1.44
N LEU A 5 -12.65 0.85 2.37
CA LEU A 5 -13.08 0.05 3.53
C LEU A 5 -13.98 -1.12 3.09
N ARG A 6 -14.65 -1.01 1.94
CA ARG A 6 -15.43 -2.11 1.36
C ARG A 6 -14.62 -2.94 0.37
N ASP A 7 -13.93 -2.27 -0.56
CA ASP A 7 -13.35 -2.92 -1.74
C ASP A 7 -11.87 -3.30 -1.56
N GLY A 8 -11.24 -2.83 -0.47
CA GLY A 8 -9.79 -2.91 -0.29
C GLY A 8 -9.02 -1.87 -1.11
N CYS A 9 -7.74 -1.70 -0.79
CA CYS A 9 -6.82 -0.80 -1.47
C CYS A 9 -5.66 -1.60 -2.06
N LEU A 10 -5.36 -1.39 -3.35
CA LEU A 10 -4.26 -2.09 -4.04
C LEU A 10 -2.93 -1.31 -4.00
N ALA A 11 -2.76 -0.41 -3.03
CA ALA A 11 -1.48 0.26 -2.81
C ALA A 11 -0.38 -0.76 -2.48
N GLY A 12 0.83 -0.53 -2.97
CA GLY A 12 1.97 -1.43 -2.80
C GLY A 12 2.07 -2.57 -3.81
N TRP A 13 1.09 -2.73 -4.72
CA TRP A 13 1.15 -3.77 -5.75
C TRP A 13 1.79 -3.30 -7.06
N ALA A 14 1.50 -2.07 -7.49
CA ALA A 14 2.02 -1.52 -8.75
C ALA A 14 2.97 -0.33 -8.56
N PHE A 15 3.12 0.19 -7.34
CA PHE A 15 4.02 1.30 -7.05
C PHE A 15 4.45 1.31 -5.58
N SER A 16 5.53 2.05 -5.30
CA SER A 16 6.00 2.46 -3.97
C SER A 16 6.39 3.94 -4.03
N ARG A 17 6.43 4.61 -2.87
CA ARG A 17 7.04 5.95 -2.74
C ARG A 17 8.32 5.85 -1.92
N VAL A 18 9.37 6.50 -2.41
CA VAL A 18 10.59 6.77 -1.64
C VAL A 18 10.63 8.28 -1.37
N TRP A 19 10.78 8.67 -0.11
CA TRP A 19 10.89 10.06 0.31
C TRP A 19 12.34 10.55 0.18
N ALA A 20 12.56 11.87 0.20
CA ALA A 20 13.91 12.44 0.13
C ALA A 20 14.83 12.01 1.29
N SER A 21 14.25 11.57 2.41
CA SER A 21 14.94 10.96 3.57
C SER A 21 15.41 9.52 3.33
N GLY A 22 15.04 8.91 2.20
CA GLY A 22 15.23 7.48 1.92
C GLY A 22 14.12 6.58 2.47
N GLU A 23 13.20 7.11 3.29
CA GLU A 23 12.08 6.32 3.81
C GLU A 23 11.21 5.79 2.67
N VAL A 24 10.81 4.52 2.77
CA VAL A 24 9.96 3.83 1.81
C VAL A 24 8.58 3.71 2.40
N SER A 25 7.58 4.14 1.65
CA SER A 25 6.16 3.90 1.93
C SER A 25 5.56 3.08 0.79
N PHE A 26 4.81 2.03 1.12
CA PHE A 26 4.11 1.23 0.12
C PHE A 26 2.94 2.00 -0.55
N CYS A 27 2.58 3.15 0.01
CA CYS A 27 1.50 4.03 -0.43
C CYS A 27 2.04 5.44 -0.73
N CYS A 28 1.24 6.27 -1.41
CA CYS A 28 1.56 7.69 -1.60
C CYS A 28 1.49 8.50 -0.27
N ALA A 29 0.72 8.03 0.70
CA ALA A 29 0.71 8.56 2.07
C ALA A 29 1.95 8.06 2.84
N PRO A 30 2.49 8.84 3.79
CA PRO A 30 3.66 8.47 4.57
C PRO A 30 3.31 7.33 5.53
N LYS A 31 3.42 6.09 5.06
CA LYS A 31 3.19 4.85 5.83
C LYS A 31 4.48 4.04 5.72
N VAL A 32 5.44 4.38 6.58
CA VAL A 32 6.83 3.96 6.41
C VAL A 32 7.00 2.48 6.75
N VAL A 33 7.53 1.72 5.78
CA VAL A 33 7.84 0.30 5.91
C VAL A 33 9.34 0.05 6.08
N HIS A 34 10.21 0.80 5.40
CA HIS A 34 11.67 0.63 5.44
C HIS A 34 12.39 1.93 5.05
N ASN A 35 13.72 1.91 4.95
CA ASN A 35 14.54 2.98 4.36
C ASN A 35 15.53 2.37 3.36
N VAL A 36 15.67 2.98 2.17
CA VAL A 36 16.61 2.51 1.13
C VAL A 36 18.09 2.72 1.48
N ASN A 37 18.38 3.51 2.51
CA ASN A 37 19.73 3.67 3.03
C ASN A 37 20.18 2.45 3.86
N ASP A 38 19.25 1.63 4.35
CA ASP A 38 19.54 0.46 5.18
C ASP A 38 19.68 -0.84 4.36
N THR A 39 18.95 -0.93 3.24
CA THR A 39 18.95 -2.12 2.37
C THR A 39 18.45 -1.76 0.96
N SER A 40 18.62 -2.66 -0.02
CA SER A 40 18.19 -2.41 -1.39
C SER A 40 16.67 -2.32 -1.49
N PHE A 41 16.17 -1.52 -2.45
CA PHE A 41 14.73 -1.45 -2.70
C PHE A 41 14.14 -2.82 -3.11
N ALA A 42 14.92 -3.67 -3.78
CA ALA A 42 14.47 -5.02 -4.15
C ALA A 42 14.19 -5.88 -2.91
N ASP A 43 15.09 -5.84 -1.92
CA ASP A 43 14.92 -6.55 -0.65
C ASP A 43 13.73 -5.98 0.14
N ILE A 44 13.55 -4.66 0.14
CA ILE A 44 12.39 -4.00 0.76
C ILE A 44 11.09 -4.46 0.08
N TRP A 45 11.05 -4.45 -1.25
CA TRP A 45 9.86 -4.85 -1.99
C TRP A 45 9.49 -6.32 -1.77
N GLN A 46 10.46 -7.19 -1.48
CA GLN A 46 10.26 -8.60 -1.19
C GLN A 46 10.15 -8.92 0.32
N SER A 47 10.28 -7.90 1.18
CA SER A 47 10.25 -8.09 2.64
C SER A 47 8.85 -8.43 3.16
N ASP A 48 8.82 -9.17 4.28
CA ASP A 48 7.60 -9.50 5.01
C ASP A 48 6.85 -8.24 5.49
N ASP A 49 7.58 -7.18 5.88
CA ASP A 49 6.98 -5.90 6.31
C ASP A 49 6.21 -5.24 5.16
N TYR A 50 6.80 -5.20 3.96
CA TYR A 50 6.16 -4.63 2.78
C TYR A 50 4.99 -5.50 2.32
N ASP A 51 5.16 -6.82 2.35
CA ASP A 51 4.11 -7.76 1.96
C ASP A 51 2.90 -7.71 2.91
N ARG A 52 3.16 -7.71 4.21
CA ARG A 52 2.16 -7.46 5.24
C ARG A 52 1.40 -6.16 4.98
N ALA A 53 2.11 -5.07 4.66
CA ALA A 53 1.47 -3.79 4.39
C ALA A 53 0.50 -3.83 3.19
N ARG A 54 0.92 -4.40 2.04
CA ARG A 54 0.09 -4.43 0.82
C ARG A 54 -1.08 -5.44 0.94
N ILE A 55 -0.88 -6.55 1.64
CA ILE A 55 -1.95 -7.52 1.94
C ILE A 55 -2.96 -6.90 2.91
N SER A 56 -2.49 -6.26 3.99
CA SER A 56 -3.37 -5.55 4.91
C SER A 56 -4.15 -4.44 4.21
N ALA A 57 -3.54 -3.72 3.25
CA ALA A 57 -4.24 -2.74 2.42
C ALA A 57 -5.32 -3.37 1.54
N LYS A 58 -5.05 -4.53 0.92
CA LYS A 58 -6.05 -5.29 0.15
C LYS A 58 -7.25 -5.68 1.03
N TYR A 59 -7.00 -6.04 2.30
CA TYR A 59 -8.03 -6.36 3.29
C TYR A 59 -8.25 -5.22 4.29
N LEU A 60 -8.32 -3.98 3.79
CA LEU A 60 -8.29 -2.75 4.57
C LEU A 60 -9.27 -2.74 5.76
N ALA A 61 -10.52 -3.18 5.53
CA ALA A 61 -11.58 -3.17 6.56
C ALA A 61 -11.15 -3.87 7.86
N ARG A 62 -10.39 -4.96 7.74
CA ARG A 62 -9.94 -5.81 8.84
C ARG A 62 -8.61 -5.35 9.45
N ASN A 63 -7.88 -4.48 8.76
CA ASN A 63 -6.50 -4.11 9.09
C ASN A 63 -6.30 -2.61 9.25
N LYS A 64 -7.37 -1.82 9.30
CA LYS A 64 -7.34 -0.33 9.32
C LYS A 64 -6.40 0.27 10.37
N ASP A 65 -6.23 -0.43 11.50
CA ASP A 65 -5.45 0.02 12.65
C ASP A 65 -3.99 -0.49 12.65
N LEU A 66 -3.53 -1.14 11.56
CA LEU A 66 -2.13 -1.53 11.41
C LEU A 66 -1.23 -0.30 11.51
N MET A 67 -0.31 -0.31 12.48
CA MET A 67 0.65 0.76 12.70
C MET A 67 1.95 0.57 11.92
N PHE A 68 2.48 1.68 11.41
CA PHE A 68 3.74 1.77 10.68
C PHE A 68 4.86 2.35 11.54
N LYS A 69 6.11 2.27 11.06
CA LYS A 69 7.32 2.69 11.80
C LYS A 69 7.30 4.17 12.18
N ASN A 70 6.57 4.99 11.43
CA ASN A 70 6.39 6.42 11.68
C ASN A 70 5.15 6.77 12.53
N GLY A 71 4.50 5.78 13.16
CA GLY A 71 3.34 5.98 14.03
C GLY A 71 2.00 6.16 13.32
N GLU A 72 1.99 6.18 11.98
CA GLU A 72 0.77 6.27 11.18
C GLU A 72 0.02 4.94 11.15
N THR A 73 -1.31 4.99 10.97
CA THR A 73 -2.16 3.82 10.75
C THR A 73 -2.42 3.57 9.26
N LEU A 74 -2.79 2.34 8.92
CA LEU A 74 -3.14 1.95 7.55
C LEU A 74 -4.32 2.76 6.99
N PHE A 75 -5.35 3.00 7.79
CA PHE A 75 -6.44 3.89 7.40
C PHE A 75 -6.41 5.14 8.28
N ASN A 76 -6.13 6.28 7.65
CA ASN A 76 -6.07 7.58 8.30
C ASN A 76 -6.83 8.63 7.46
N ALA A 77 -6.82 9.88 7.91
CA ALA A 77 -7.56 10.97 7.25
C ALA A 77 -7.21 11.13 5.76
N ILE A 78 -5.97 10.84 5.35
CA ILE A 78 -5.54 10.92 3.94
C ILE A 78 -6.32 9.92 3.08
N CYS A 79 -6.61 8.72 3.60
CA CYS A 79 -7.36 7.70 2.88
C CYS A 79 -8.76 8.17 2.49
N THR A 80 -9.39 9.04 3.30
CA THR A 80 -10.72 9.60 3.02
C THR A 80 -10.75 10.45 1.75
N ARG A 81 -9.62 11.09 1.41
CA ARG A 81 -9.45 12.01 0.27
C ARG A 81 -8.35 11.54 -0.70
N CYS A 82 -8.10 10.23 -0.75
CA CYS A 82 -7.00 9.67 -1.52
C CYS A 82 -7.16 9.99 -3.02
N PRO A 83 -6.20 10.70 -3.65
CA PRO A 83 -6.29 11.06 -5.06
C PRO A 83 -5.97 9.87 -5.99
N ASN A 84 -5.42 8.77 -5.47
CA ASN A 84 -5.00 7.62 -6.27
C ASN A 84 -6.15 6.65 -6.62
N TYR A 85 -7.40 7.11 -6.58
CA TYR A 85 -8.56 6.23 -6.81
C TYR A 85 -8.65 5.73 -8.24
N GLU A 86 -8.37 6.57 -9.22
CA GLU A 86 -8.37 6.18 -10.63
C GLU A 86 -7.28 5.15 -10.93
N GLY A 87 -6.08 5.33 -10.35
CA GLY A 87 -4.98 4.38 -10.49
C GLY A 87 -5.30 3.02 -9.86
N ILE A 88 -5.90 3.01 -8.67
CA ILE A 88 -6.30 1.76 -7.99
C ILE A 88 -7.43 1.04 -8.76
N GLU A 89 -8.44 1.77 -9.24
CA GLU A 89 -9.54 1.14 -9.99
C GLU A 89 -9.06 0.62 -11.35
N ARG A 90 -8.17 1.35 -12.04
CA ARG A 90 -7.54 0.85 -13.26
C ARG A 90 -6.75 -0.43 -13.00
N LEU A 91 -5.94 -0.47 -11.94
CA LEU A 91 -5.20 -1.67 -11.57
C LEU A 91 -6.16 -2.84 -11.29
N ARG A 92 -7.26 -2.59 -10.59
CA ARG A 92 -8.29 -3.60 -10.32
C ARG A 92 -8.87 -4.18 -11.61
N HIS A 93 -9.24 -3.33 -12.57
CA HIS A 93 -9.75 -3.78 -13.88
C HIS A 93 -8.74 -4.65 -14.61
N VAL A 94 -7.47 -4.24 -14.65
CA VAL A 94 -6.40 -5.04 -15.28
C VAL A 94 -6.25 -6.39 -14.60
N ILE A 95 -6.29 -6.44 -13.26
CA ILE A 95 -6.19 -7.70 -12.51
C ILE A 95 -7.34 -8.66 -12.86
N ASP A 96 -8.56 -8.13 -12.92
CA ASP A 96 -9.75 -8.92 -13.23
C ASP A 96 -9.74 -9.42 -14.69
N GLU A 97 -9.40 -8.56 -15.65
CA GLU A 97 -9.33 -8.90 -17.08
C GLU A 97 -8.24 -9.94 -17.40
N THR A 98 -7.13 -9.91 -16.67
CA THR A 98 -5.97 -10.79 -16.91
C THR A 98 -6.01 -12.08 -16.09
N GLY A 99 -6.97 -12.23 -15.17
CA GLY A 99 -7.04 -13.37 -14.25
C GLY A 99 -5.89 -13.41 -13.24
N LEU A 100 -5.27 -12.26 -12.95
CA LEU A 100 -4.17 -12.16 -11.99
C LEU A 100 -4.64 -12.19 -10.53
N SER A 101 -5.94 -12.16 -10.26
CA SER A 101 -6.53 -12.12 -8.92
C SER A 101 -6.14 -13.31 -8.02
N ARG A 102 -5.58 -14.39 -8.58
CA ARG A 102 -5.05 -15.54 -7.83
C ARG A 102 -3.64 -15.31 -7.26
N TRP A 103 -2.91 -14.33 -7.78
CA TRP A 103 -1.51 -14.04 -7.43
C TRP A 103 -1.35 -12.77 -6.57
N ILE A 104 -2.42 -11.99 -6.47
CA ILE A 104 -2.52 -10.72 -5.74
C ILE A 104 -3.60 -10.91 -4.69
#